data_AF-A0A6N8SJS6-F1
#
_entry.id   AF-A0A6N8SJS6-F1
#
_cell.length_a   1.000
_cell.length_b   1.000
_cell.length_c   1.000
_cell.angle_alpha   90.00
_cell.angle_beta   90.00
_cell.angle_gamma   90.00
#
_symmetry.space_group_name_H-M   'P 1'
#
loop_
_entity.id
_entity.type
_entity.pdbx_description
1 polymer ?
#
loop_
_entity_poly.entity_id
_entity_poly.type
_entity_poly.pdbx_seq_one_letter_code
_entity_poly.pdbx_strand_id
1 'polypeptide(L)'
;MSFELHPAENEENKYTLKGLYGDEGSAVVFPVMEDARHFVETDRSENRAPIILIPNKLMADAYGFSAYRMAVRGTGERLIVPEYLNISCNSVRKER
;
A
#
# COMPACT_ATOMS: atom_id res chain seq x y z
N MET A 1 -7.26 -7.89 13.72
CA MET A 1 -7.55 -8.11 12.28
C MET A 1 -6.31 -8.69 11.67
N SER A 2 -6.44 -9.76 10.89
CA SER A 2 -5.31 -10.39 10.20
C SER A 2 -5.29 -9.87 8.77
N PHE A 3 -4.16 -9.33 8.32
CA PHE A 3 -3.98 -8.84 6.96
C PHE A 3 -3.05 -9.77 6.20
N GLU A 4 -3.41 -10.06 4.94
CA GLU A 4 -2.60 -10.91 4.06
C GLU A 4 -2.13 -10.08 2.87
N LEU A 5 -0.82 -10.12 2.61
CA LEU A 5 -0.20 -9.48 1.46
C LEU A 5 0.23 -10.55 0.47
N HIS A 6 -0.37 -10.55 -0.71
CA HIS A 6 0.00 -11.43 -1.82
C HIS A 6 0.63 -10.61 -2.94
N PRO A 7 1.73 -11.04 -3.56
CA PRO A 7 2.29 -10.35 -4.72
C PRO A 7 1.27 -10.36 -5.85
N ALA A 8 1.13 -9.23 -6.54
CA ALA A 8 0.37 -9.18 -7.79
C ALA A 8 1.24 -9.75 -8.92
N GLU A 9 0.65 -10.55 -9.81
CA GLU A 9 1.38 -11.15 -10.93
C GLU A 9 2.06 -10.08 -11.79
N ASN A 10 3.35 -10.28 -12.11
CA ASN A 10 4.19 -9.45 -12.98
C ASN A 10 4.64 -8.07 -12.46
N GLU A 11 4.39 -7.69 -11.20
CA GLU A 11 4.85 -6.39 -10.67
C GLU A 11 5.50 -6.51 -9.29
N GLU A 12 6.82 -6.26 -9.20
CA GLU A 12 7.63 -6.48 -7.99
C GLU A 12 7.15 -5.69 -6.75
N ASN A 13 6.44 -4.57 -6.97
CA ASN A 13 6.02 -3.66 -5.92
C ASN A 13 4.49 -3.63 -5.74
N LYS A 14 3.72 -4.38 -6.53
CA LYS A 14 2.26 -4.45 -6.38
C LYS A 14 1.86 -5.71 -5.65
N TYR A 15 0.87 -5.55 -4.78
CA TYR A 15 0.37 -6.61 -3.93
C TYR A 15 -1.16 -6.54 -3.87
N THR A 16 -1.80 -7.67 -3.63
CA THR A 16 -3.19 -7.75 -3.20
C THR A 16 -3.21 -7.81 -1.68
N LEU A 17 -3.84 -6.80 -1.07
CA LEU A 17 -4.07 -6.74 0.36
C LEU A 17 -5.47 -7.27 0.65
N LYS A 18 -5.56 -8.40 1.37
CA LYS A 18 -6.85 -8.94 1.84
C LYS A 18 -7.11 -8.54 3.29
N GLY A 19 -8.38 -8.27 3.59
CA GLY A 19 -8.86 -8.04 4.95
C GLY A 19 -8.89 -6.57 5.39
N LEU A 20 -8.40 -5.64 4.57
CA LEU A 20 -8.65 -4.21 4.79
C LEU A 20 -10.08 -3.89 4.35
N TYR A 21 -10.90 -3.37 5.25
CA TYR A 21 -12.34 -3.11 5.04
C TYR A 21 -13.20 -4.33 4.68
N GLY A 22 -12.69 -5.55 4.88
CA GLY A 22 -13.38 -6.78 4.50
C GLY A 22 -13.38 -7.07 2.98
N ASP A 23 -12.60 -6.32 2.20
CA ASP A 23 -12.49 -6.47 0.75
C ASP A 23 -11.03 -6.75 0.33
N GLU A 24 -10.84 -7.17 -0.93
CA GLU A 24 -9.52 -7.34 -1.54
C GLU A 24 -9.14 -6.05 -2.29
N GLY A 25 -8.08 -5.37 -1.83
CA GLY A 25 -7.62 -4.13 -2.44
C GLY A 25 -6.26 -4.28 -3.12
N SER A 26 -6.04 -3.57 -4.23
CA SER A 26 -4.69 -3.37 -4.76
C SER A 26 -3.88 -2.49 -3.83
N ALA A 27 -2.71 -2.99 -3.43
CA ALA A 27 -1.73 -2.29 -2.64
C ALA A 27 -0.40 -2.16 -3.40
N VAL A 28 0.35 -1.11 -3.11
CA VAL A 28 1.70 -0.91 -3.64
C VAL A 28 2.64 -0.64 -2.48
N VAL A 29 3.72 -1.41 -2.41
CA VAL A 29 4.71 -1.28 -1.35
C VAL A 29 5.85 -0.41 -1.85
N PHE A 30 6.15 0.65 -1.12
CA PHE A 30 7.30 1.51 -1.36
C PHE A 30 8.27 1.43 -0.18
N PRO A 31 9.59 1.47 -0.42
CA PRO A 31 10.58 1.42 0.65
C PRO A 31 10.52 2.65 1.56
N VAL A 32 10.19 3.81 0.99
CA VAL A 32 10.09 5.10 1.69
C VAL A 32 8.95 5.95 1.12
N MET A 33 8.56 6.99 1.88
CA MET A 33 7.48 7.92 1.51
C MET A 33 7.78 8.73 0.25
N GLU A 34 9.05 9.03 -0.01
CA GLU A 34 9.45 9.84 -1.18
C GLU A 34 9.14 9.12 -2.50
N ASP A 35 9.49 7.83 -2.62
CA ASP A 35 9.12 7.01 -3.77
C ASP A 35 7.61 6.92 -3.96
N ALA A 36 6.86 6.76 -2.87
CA ALA A 36 5.41 6.72 -2.92
C ALA A 36 4.82 8.03 -3.45
N ARG A 37 5.36 9.18 -3.02
CA ARG A 37 4.93 10.50 -3.51
C ARG A 37 5.21 10.63 -5.00
N HIS A 38 6.42 10.30 -5.43
CA HIS A 38 6.80 10.36 -6.83
C HIS A 38 5.90 9.46 -7.69
N PHE A 39 5.54 8.27 -7.21
CA PHE A 39 4.54 7.41 -7.86
C PHE A 39 3.18 8.09 -7.96
N VAL A 40 2.64 8.65 -6.88
CA VAL A 40 1.32 9.31 -6.91
C VAL A 40 1.28 10.55 -7.80
N GLU A 41 2.39 11.29 -7.87
CA GLU A 41 2.53 12.46 -8.73
C GLU A 41 2.67 12.11 -10.21
N THR A 42 3.29 10.97 -10.52
CA THR A 42 3.55 10.52 -11.89
C THR A 42 2.54 9.50 -12.42
N ASP A 43 1.81 8.81 -11.54
CA ASP A 43 0.77 7.88 -11.91
C ASP A 43 -0.36 8.64 -12.59
N ARG A 44 -0.58 8.31 -13.86
CA ARG A 44 -1.68 8.80 -14.68
C ARG A 44 -2.78 7.76 -14.84
N SER A 45 -2.70 6.65 -14.13
CA SER A 45 -3.67 5.58 -14.24
C SER A 45 -5.04 6.08 -13.78
N GLU A 46 -6.08 5.82 -14.57
CA GLU A 46 -7.50 5.94 -14.16
C GLU A 46 -7.91 4.83 -13.18
N ASN A 47 -6.99 3.90 -12.90
CA ASN A 47 -7.25 2.75 -12.07
C ASN A 47 -7.46 3.17 -10.61
N ARG A 48 -8.30 2.41 -9.89
CA ARG A 48 -8.64 2.64 -8.48
C ARG A 48 -7.39 2.98 -7.67
N ALA A 49 -7.45 4.09 -6.94
CA ALA A 49 -6.44 4.56 -5.99
C ALA A 49 -5.89 3.38 -5.15
N PRO A 50 -4.66 2.93 -5.40
CA PRO A 50 -4.11 1.82 -4.64
C PRO A 50 -3.81 2.25 -3.20
N ILE A 51 -3.80 1.26 -2.31
CA ILE A 51 -3.34 1.44 -0.94
C ILE A 51 -1.81 1.45 -0.96
N ILE A 52 -1.22 2.49 -0.40
CA ILE A 52 0.22 2.68 -0.34
C ILE A 52 0.71 2.12 0.99
N LEU A 53 1.67 1.20 0.93
CA LEU A 53 2.24 0.55 2.10
C LEU A 53 3.71 0.93 2.22
N ILE A 54 4.10 1.46 3.38
CA ILE A 54 5.49 1.82 3.67
C ILE A 54 5.94 1.00 4.88
N PRO A 55 7.06 0.24 4.79
CA PRO A 55 7.51 -0.60 5.88
C PRO A 55 7.81 0.25 7.12
N ASN A 56 7.19 -0.12 8.24
CA ASN A 56 7.33 0.54 9.52
C ASN A 56 8.23 -0.29 10.44
N LYS A 57 9.50 0.13 10.58
CA LYS A 57 10.51 -0.53 11.41
C LYS A 57 10.22 -0.48 12.92
N LEU A 58 9.22 0.29 13.35
CA LEU A 58 8.80 0.34 14.76
C LEU A 58 8.04 -0.93 15.18
N MET A 59 7.53 -1.71 14.23
CA MET A 59 6.90 -3.00 14.50
C MET A 59 7.94 -4.12 14.33
N ALA A 60 8.68 -4.40 15.41
CA ALA A 60 9.83 -5.31 15.39
C ALA A 60 9.47 -6.80 15.18
N ASP A 61 8.25 -7.21 15.53
CA ASP A 61 7.82 -8.61 15.55
C ASP A 61 6.96 -9.04 14.34
N ALA A 62 6.67 -8.14 13.39
CA ALA A 62 5.86 -8.43 12.22
C ALA A 62 6.34 -7.64 10.99
N TYR A 63 5.94 -8.08 9.79
CA TYR A 63 6.00 -7.21 8.61
C TYR A 63 4.95 -6.10 8.78
N GLY A 64 5.35 -5.06 9.53
CA GLY A 64 4.54 -3.89 9.81
C GLY A 64 4.64 -2.88 8.68
N PHE A 65 3.50 -2.40 8.21
CA PHE A 65 3.38 -1.36 7.22
C PHE A 65 2.52 -0.23 7.76
N SER A 66 2.96 1.00 7.53
CA SER A 66 2.08 2.15 7.62
C SER A 66 1.27 2.23 6.34
N ALA A 67 -0.06 2.17 6.45
CA ALA A 67 -0.96 2.28 5.32
C ALA A 67 -1.34 3.73 5.04
N TYR A 68 -1.37 4.06 3.75
CA TYR A 68 -1.79 5.34 3.23
C TYR A 68 -2.72 5.13 2.05
N ARG A 69 -3.61 6.08 1.83
CA ARG A 69 -4.51 6.10 0.67
C ARG A 69 -4.15 7.23 -0.26
N MET A 70 -4.34 7.02 -1.55
CA MET A 70 -4.37 8.13 -2.50
C MET A 70 -5.71 8.85 -2.41
N ALA A 71 -5.67 10.17 -2.32
CA ALA A 71 -6.85 11.03 -2.41
C ALA A 71 -6.63 12.04 -3.54
N VAL A 72 -7.71 12.36 -4.26
CA VAL A 72 -7.70 13.39 -5.29
C VAL A 72 -8.37 14.63 -4.69
N ARG A 73 -7.66 15.75 -4.70
CA ARG A 73 -8.23 17.06 -4.34
C ARG A 73 -9.14 17.55 -5.46
N GLY A 74 -10.07 18.45 -5.12
CA GLY A 74 -10.96 19.08 -6.12
C GLY A 74 -10.22 19.82 -7.25
N THR A 75 -8.93 20.11 -7.08
CA THR A 75 -8.02 20.69 -8.09
C THR A 75 -7.44 19.66 -9.06
N GLY A 76 -7.72 18.36 -8.87
CA GLY A 76 -7.12 17.27 -9.64
C GLY A 76 -5.76 16.80 -9.11
N GLU A 77 -5.20 17.48 -8.10
CA GLU A 77 -3.96 17.07 -7.45
C GLU A 77 -4.17 15.78 -6.65
N ARG A 78 -3.27 14.81 -6.84
CA ARG A 78 -3.26 13.55 -6.10
C ARG A 78 -2.33 13.68 -4.90
N LEU A 79 -2.79 13.24 -3.74
CA LEU A 79 -2.02 13.30 -2.49
C LEU A 79 -2.11 11.99 -1.71
N ILE A 80 -1.08 11.74 -0.92
CA ILE A 80 -1.01 10.62 0.01
C ILE A 80 -1.60 11.07 1.34
N VAL A 81 -2.66 10.42 1.79
CA VAL A 81 -3.29 10.66 3.08
C VAL A 81 -3.00 9.46 3.99
N PRO A 82 -2.49 9.66 5.21
CA PRO A 82 -2.34 8.58 6.17
C PRO A 82 -3.71 7.98 6.49
N GLU A 83 -3.80 6.65 6.41
CA GLU A 83 -5.01 5.95 6.85
C GLU A 83 -5.04 5.72 8.36
N TYR A 84 -4.00 6.15 9.10
CA TYR A 84 -3.80 5.85 10.53
C TYR A 84 -3.90 4.36 10.87
N LEU A 85 -3.68 3.49 9.88
CA LEU A 85 -3.74 2.04 10.00
C LEU A 85 -2.31 1.49 9.93
N ASN A 86 -1.88 0.83 11.01
CA ASN A 86 -0.70 -0.02 10.99
C ASN A 86 -1.15 -1.42 10.62
N ILE A 87 -0.67 -1.90 9.48
CA ILE A 87 -0.96 -3.22 8.95
C ILE A 87 0.18 -4.15 9.36
N SER A 88 -0.10 -5.13 10.20
CA SER A 88 0.83 -6.21 10.51
C SER A 88 0.45 -7.41 9.67
N CYS A 89 1.30 -7.77 8.70
CA CYS A 89 1.10 -8.97 7.89
C CYS A 89 1.80 -10.16 8.56
N ASN A 90 1.05 -11.25 8.77
CA ASN A 90 1.59 -12.50 9.35
C ASN A 90 2.48 -13.27 8.36
N SER A 91 2.36 -13.00 7.05
CA SER A 91 3.17 -13.64 6.02
C SER A 91 3.20 -12.80 4.75
N VAL A 92 4.39 -12.38 4.32
CA VAL A 92 4.63 -11.89 2.95
C VAL A 92 5.09 -13.10 2.15
N ARG A 93 4.17 -13.78 1.45
CA ARG A 93 4.55 -14.88 0.57
C ARG A 93 5.11 -14.29 -0.73
N LYS A 94 6.44 -14.22 -0.87
CA LYS A 94 7.05 -14.13 -2.20
C LYS A 94 6.82 -15.48 -2.87
N GLU A 95 5.92 -15.54 -3.85
CA GLU A 95 5.91 -16.68 -4.77
C GLU A 95 7.26 -16.72 -5.48
N ARG A 96 7.89 -17.91 -5.43
CA ARG A 96 9.24 -18.21 -5.90
C ARG A 96 9.21 -18.58 -7.37
#